data_AF-A0A7J3ZMJ9-F1
#
_entry.id   AF-A0A7J3ZMJ9-F1
#
_cell.length_a   1.000
_cell.length_b   1.000
_cell.length_c   1.000
_cell.angle_alpha   90.00
_cell.angle_beta   90.00
_cell.angle_gamma   90.00
#
_symmetry.space_group_name_H-M   'P 1'
#
loop_
_entity.id
_entity.type
_entity.pdbx_description
1 polymer ?
#
loop_
_entity_poly.entity_id
_entity_poly.type
_entity_poly.pdbx_seq_one_letter_code
_entity_poly.pdbx_strand_id
1 'polypeptide(L)'
;MERPPECKTLLKILEENPVCYGTCSAICAPSYKDGSTPKGCLIAHVVLTLIEMQRVSFCFKKSLYKIFTASRVEKSVGQVEDDFWSILLSTSFLHDVGKLTDRYASHAYSSEAYDLYDKPMDRRTSIEKYVKHHQVSAIIARKTLRKIFDDDIALKTAYAILFHHEAIDWKSVERSVLLSSYLQVALSPLSQVSYTATSDRLFLFERNLCKIFDQIRQKNIITQSQYSLLVKTLNCAIHELINNQVVTLRMDRELNVERVKEPKYIIPALALYRFIYLTDNRAASARSKYWFELVQQINWSKSDETAQQIQKCLTHYYIGLSAIPEGLS
;
A
#
# COMPACT_ATOMS: atom_id res chain seq x y z
N MET A 1 -12.96 -20.71 -12.78
CA MET A 1 -12.48 -19.32 -12.89
C MET A 1 -10.95 -19.35 -12.89
N GLU A 2 -10.30 -18.71 -13.86
CA GLU A 2 -8.84 -18.65 -13.92
C GLU A 2 -8.30 -17.92 -12.67
N ARG A 3 -7.21 -18.42 -12.09
CA ARG A 3 -6.63 -17.85 -10.87
C ARG A 3 -5.95 -16.51 -11.17
N PRO A 4 -6.08 -15.49 -10.29
CA PRO A 4 -5.35 -14.23 -10.43
C PRO A 4 -3.83 -14.46 -10.54
N PRO A 5 -3.12 -13.73 -11.43
CA PRO A 5 -1.67 -13.84 -11.59
C PRO A 5 -0.89 -13.64 -10.28
N GLU A 6 -1.32 -12.69 -9.43
CA GLU A 6 -0.72 -12.46 -8.11
C GLU A 6 -0.73 -13.72 -7.22
N CYS A 7 -1.82 -14.49 -7.23
CA CYS A 7 -1.89 -15.76 -6.49
C CYS A 7 -0.95 -16.82 -7.07
N LYS A 8 -0.78 -16.87 -8.40
CA LYS A 8 0.15 -17.80 -9.07
C LYS A 8 1.60 -17.47 -8.69
N THR A 9 1.95 -16.19 -8.66
CA THR A 9 3.28 -15.73 -8.22
C THR A 9 3.52 -16.05 -6.75
N LEU A 10 2.54 -15.81 -5.88
CA LEU A 10 2.67 -16.15 -4.46
C LEU A 10 2.84 -17.65 -4.23
N LEU A 11 2.10 -18.50 -4.97
CA LEU A 11 2.29 -19.96 -4.95
C LEU A 11 3.73 -20.35 -5.30
N LYS A 12 4.31 -19.76 -6.36
CA LYS A 12 5.70 -20.04 -6.74
C LYS A 12 6.69 -19.68 -5.63
N ILE A 13 6.48 -18.57 -4.94
CA ILE A 13 7.38 -18.10 -3.87
C ILE A 13 7.26 -18.98 -2.62
N LEU A 14 6.04 -19.40 -2.26
CA LEU A 14 5.82 -20.19 -1.06
C LEU A 14 6.04 -21.69 -1.28
N GLU A 15 6.06 -22.15 -2.53
CA GLU A 15 6.12 -23.56 -2.94
C GLU A 15 5.00 -24.43 -2.33
N GLU A 16 3.94 -23.78 -1.86
CA GLU A 16 2.79 -24.35 -1.17
C GLU A 16 1.56 -23.59 -1.60
N ASN A 17 0.39 -24.25 -1.64
CA ASN A 17 -0.87 -23.59 -1.97
C ASN A 17 -1.18 -22.49 -0.95
N PRO A 18 -1.08 -21.19 -1.30
CA PRO A 18 -1.52 -20.16 -0.38
C PRO A 18 -3.02 -20.33 -0.15
N VAL A 19 -3.54 -19.91 0.99
CA VAL A 19 -4.98 -20.04 1.27
C VAL A 19 -5.84 -19.34 0.21
N CYS A 20 -5.32 -18.25 -0.37
CA CYS A 20 -5.94 -17.58 -1.51
C CYS A 20 -5.92 -18.40 -2.81
N TYR A 21 -5.24 -19.54 -2.87
CA TYR A 21 -5.25 -20.49 -3.98
C TYR A 21 -6.42 -21.48 -3.91
N GLY A 22 -6.94 -21.82 -2.73
CA GLY A 22 -8.16 -22.63 -2.60
C GLY A 22 -9.41 -21.75 -2.63
N THR A 23 -9.47 -20.81 -1.70
CA THR A 23 -10.60 -19.92 -1.43
C THR A 23 -10.27 -18.48 -1.83
N CYS A 24 -9.87 -18.27 -3.09
CA CYS A 24 -9.45 -16.95 -3.57
C CYS A 24 -10.54 -15.90 -3.31
N SER A 25 -10.23 -14.93 -2.47
CA SER A 25 -11.12 -13.82 -2.16
C SER A 25 -11.11 -12.73 -3.23
N ALA A 26 -10.53 -12.93 -4.42
CA ALA A 26 -10.45 -11.91 -5.47
C ALA A 26 -11.82 -11.34 -5.87
N ILE A 27 -12.87 -12.16 -5.83
CA ILE A 27 -14.25 -11.71 -6.07
C ILE A 27 -14.70 -10.74 -4.96
N CYS A 28 -14.38 -11.05 -3.70
CA CYS A 28 -14.81 -10.25 -2.55
C CYS A 28 -13.89 -9.05 -2.30
N ALA A 29 -12.59 -9.19 -2.50
CA ALA A 29 -11.52 -8.25 -2.18
C ALA A 29 -10.48 -8.24 -3.33
N PRO A 30 -10.80 -7.60 -4.47
CA PRO A 30 -9.87 -7.48 -5.57
C PRO A 30 -8.73 -6.51 -5.23
N SER A 31 -7.50 -6.79 -5.66
CA SER A 31 -6.39 -5.82 -5.61
C SER A 31 -6.45 -4.81 -6.76
N TYR A 32 -6.99 -5.23 -7.90
CA TYR A 32 -7.28 -4.40 -9.07
C TYR A 32 -8.40 -5.03 -9.91
N LYS A 33 -8.94 -4.21 -10.80
CA LYS A 33 -10.04 -4.55 -11.70
C LYS A 33 -9.71 -4.14 -13.12
N ASP A 34 -10.32 -4.84 -14.06
CA ASP A 34 -10.42 -4.45 -15.45
C ASP A 34 -11.90 -4.25 -15.76
N GLY A 35 -12.34 -3.00 -15.85
CA GLY A 35 -13.75 -2.68 -15.86
C GLY A 35 -14.46 -3.02 -14.53
N SER A 36 -15.55 -3.78 -14.65
CA SER A 36 -16.26 -4.45 -13.54
C SER A 36 -15.61 -5.75 -13.08
N THR A 37 -14.66 -6.27 -13.84
CA THR A 37 -14.17 -7.63 -13.63
C THR A 37 -13.01 -7.61 -12.62
N PRO A 38 -13.13 -8.32 -11.48
CA PRO A 38 -12.01 -8.49 -10.57
C PRO A 38 -10.93 -9.34 -11.26
N LYS A 39 -9.70 -8.81 -11.32
CA LYS A 39 -8.56 -9.49 -11.96
C LYS A 39 -7.45 -9.87 -10.98
N GLY A 40 -7.37 -9.18 -9.84
CA GLY A 40 -6.35 -9.41 -8.82
C GLY A 40 -6.89 -9.85 -7.47
N CYS A 41 -5.99 -10.26 -6.57
CA CYS A 41 -6.32 -10.70 -5.22
C CYS A 41 -5.62 -9.81 -4.20
N LEU A 42 -6.39 -9.05 -3.42
CA LEU A 42 -5.85 -8.12 -2.41
C LEU A 42 -4.93 -8.81 -1.41
N ILE A 43 -5.32 -10.00 -0.96
CA ILE A 43 -4.52 -10.81 -0.03
C ILE A 43 -3.16 -11.15 -0.64
N ALA A 44 -3.14 -11.66 -1.87
CA ALA A 44 -1.89 -12.01 -2.54
C ALA A 44 -1.02 -10.78 -2.78
N HIS A 45 -1.63 -9.67 -3.22
CA HIS A 45 -0.96 -8.40 -3.44
C HIS A 45 -0.27 -7.88 -2.16
N VAL A 46 -1.00 -7.78 -1.05
CA VAL A 46 -0.46 -7.36 0.26
C VAL A 46 0.70 -8.24 0.70
N VAL A 47 0.57 -9.57 0.55
CA VAL A 47 1.62 -10.50 0.97
C VAL A 47 2.86 -10.37 0.07
N LEU A 48 2.67 -10.20 -1.24
CA LEU A 48 3.76 -9.91 -2.17
C LEU A 48 4.45 -8.58 -1.81
N THR A 49 3.71 -7.54 -1.43
CA THR A 49 4.29 -6.27 -0.94
C THR A 49 5.17 -6.51 0.29
N LEU A 50 4.72 -7.31 1.27
CA LEU A 50 5.51 -7.64 2.46
C LEU A 50 6.78 -8.44 2.12
N ILE A 51 6.69 -9.41 1.20
CA ILE A 51 7.86 -10.16 0.70
C ILE A 51 8.86 -9.20 0.04
N GLU A 52 8.38 -8.29 -0.80
CA GLU A 52 9.22 -7.29 -1.46
C GLU A 52 9.92 -6.37 -0.46
N MET A 53 9.21 -5.92 0.58
CA MET A 53 9.84 -5.15 1.65
C MET A 53 10.98 -5.92 2.30
N GLN A 54 10.76 -7.18 2.68
CA GLN A 54 11.80 -7.98 3.32
C GLN A 54 13.04 -8.14 2.43
N ARG A 55 12.84 -8.36 1.12
CA ARG A 55 13.93 -8.48 0.14
C ARG A 55 14.83 -7.25 0.04
N VAL A 56 14.30 -6.05 0.28
CA VAL A 56 15.09 -4.80 0.24
C VAL A 56 15.33 -4.20 1.61
N SER A 57 15.06 -4.94 2.68
CA SER A 57 15.21 -4.44 4.05
C SER A 57 16.62 -3.94 4.33
N PHE A 58 17.65 -4.66 3.89
CA PHE A 58 19.05 -4.29 4.06
C PHE A 58 19.42 -2.92 3.44
N CYS A 59 18.77 -2.53 2.33
CA CYS A 59 18.98 -1.24 1.67
C CYS A 59 18.36 -0.07 2.46
N PHE A 60 17.15 -0.28 2.99
CA PHE A 60 16.31 0.83 3.46
C PHE A 60 16.19 0.94 4.98
N LYS A 61 16.29 -0.17 5.71
CA LYS A 61 15.96 -0.24 7.15
C LYS A 61 16.71 0.79 7.98
N LYS A 62 18.04 0.84 7.86
CA LYS A 62 18.90 1.79 8.59
C LYS A 62 18.63 3.25 8.19
N SER A 63 18.44 3.52 6.90
CA SER A 63 18.22 4.87 6.38
C SER A 63 16.85 5.41 6.81
N LEU A 64 15.79 4.60 6.68
CA LEU A 64 14.46 4.96 7.13
C LEU A 64 14.39 5.13 8.64
N TYR A 65 15.06 4.25 9.41
CA TYR A 65 15.16 4.40 10.87
C TYR A 65 15.75 5.77 11.24
N LYS A 66 16.90 6.13 10.67
CA LYS A 66 17.55 7.44 10.90
C LYS A 66 16.65 8.61 10.56
N ILE A 67 15.96 8.57 9.42
CA ILE A 67 15.03 9.64 9.00
C ILE A 67 13.88 9.79 10.00
N PHE A 68 13.29 8.68 10.44
CA PHE A 68 12.18 8.70 11.39
C PHE A 68 12.60 9.17 12.79
N THR A 69 13.81 8.82 13.23
CA THR A 69 14.32 9.19 14.56
C THR A 69 15.02 10.54 14.61
N ALA A 70 15.47 11.10 13.48
CA ALA A 70 16.16 12.39 13.43
C ALA A 70 15.34 13.57 14.01
N SER A 71 14.02 13.39 14.11
CA SER A 71 13.10 14.39 14.69
C SER A 71 12.75 14.16 16.16
N ARG A 72 13.15 13.04 16.78
CA ARG A 72 12.96 12.79 18.20
C ARG A 72 14.10 13.50 18.96
N VAL A 73 13.83 14.72 19.41
CA VAL A 73 14.78 15.55 20.18
C VAL A 73 15.17 14.91 21.51
N GLU A 74 14.43 13.91 22.00
CA GLU A 74 14.78 13.19 23.21
C GLU A 74 14.85 11.68 22.96
N LYS A 75 15.98 11.10 23.38
CA LYS A 75 16.22 9.66 23.51
C LYS A 75 15.31 9.08 24.59
N SER A 76 14.00 9.04 24.37
CA SER A 76 13.12 8.21 25.18
C SER A 76 13.04 6.80 24.58
N VAL A 77 13.87 5.95 25.16
CA VAL A 77 13.64 4.52 25.46
C VAL A 77 13.33 3.60 24.27
N GLY A 78 14.40 2.95 23.78
CA GLY A 78 14.40 1.48 23.66
C GLY A 78 13.80 0.81 22.41
N GLN A 79 13.35 1.54 21.39
CA GLN A 79 12.97 0.89 20.13
C GLN A 79 14.23 0.44 19.38
N VAL A 80 14.44 -0.87 19.32
CA VAL A 80 15.48 -1.49 18.51
C VAL A 80 15.11 -1.33 17.04
N GLU A 81 16.10 -1.24 16.14
CA GLU A 81 15.88 -1.10 14.69
C GLU A 81 14.92 -2.16 14.12
N ASP A 82 14.87 -3.35 14.73
CA ASP A 82 13.95 -4.44 14.41
C ASP A 82 12.48 -4.12 14.71
N ASP A 83 12.21 -3.39 15.80
CA ASP A 83 10.87 -2.95 16.15
C ASP A 83 10.38 -1.91 15.15
N PHE A 84 11.27 -1.01 14.71
CA PHE A 84 10.95 -0.02 13.69
C PHE A 84 10.59 -0.65 12.35
N TRP A 85 11.32 -1.69 11.92
CA TRP A 85 10.97 -2.38 10.68
C TRP A 85 9.57 -3.01 10.72
N SER A 86 9.16 -3.50 11.90
CA SER A 86 7.83 -4.07 12.11
C SER A 86 6.71 -3.03 11.97
N ILE A 87 6.98 -1.76 12.31
CA ILE A 87 6.08 -0.62 12.05
C ILE A 87 5.94 -0.39 10.54
N LEU A 88 7.04 -0.46 9.79
CA LEU A 88 7.00 -0.28 8.35
C LEU A 88 6.22 -1.41 7.66
N LEU A 89 6.41 -2.66 8.09
CA LEU A 89 5.62 -3.80 7.58
C LEU A 89 4.13 -3.60 7.86
N SER A 90 3.77 -3.16 9.07
CA SER A 90 2.40 -2.82 9.42
C SER A 90 1.84 -1.69 8.55
N THR A 91 2.65 -0.67 8.24
CA THR A 91 2.25 0.44 7.39
C THR A 91 1.99 0.00 5.96
N SER A 92 2.89 -0.77 5.37
CA SER A 92 2.71 -1.28 4.01
C SER A 92 1.60 -2.32 3.93
N PHE A 93 1.32 -3.08 4.98
CA PHE A 93 0.10 -3.90 5.02
C PHE A 93 -1.16 -3.00 4.89
N LEU A 94 -1.16 -1.86 5.57
CA LEU A 94 -2.32 -0.97 5.63
C LEU A 94 -2.53 -0.11 4.38
N HIS A 95 -1.58 -0.01 3.46
CA HIS A 95 -1.66 0.97 2.35
C HIS A 95 -2.91 0.79 1.48
N ASP A 96 -3.39 -0.44 1.34
CA ASP A 96 -4.45 -0.82 0.41
C ASP A 96 -5.74 -1.30 1.11
N VAL A 97 -5.86 -1.18 2.44
CA VAL A 97 -7.05 -1.67 3.18
C VAL A 97 -8.35 -0.96 2.80
N GLY A 98 -8.28 0.26 2.27
CA GLY A 98 -9.44 0.96 1.69
C GLY A 98 -10.08 0.22 0.52
N LYS A 99 -9.39 -0.75 -0.10
CA LYS A 99 -9.96 -1.63 -1.14
C LYS A 99 -10.99 -2.62 -0.59
N LEU A 100 -11.07 -2.78 0.73
CA LEU A 100 -12.09 -3.59 1.39
C LEU A 100 -13.45 -2.90 1.49
N THR A 101 -13.56 -1.63 1.12
CA THR A 101 -14.84 -0.91 1.10
C THR A 101 -15.77 -1.45 0.03
N ASP A 102 -17.08 -1.43 0.27
CA ASP A 102 -18.08 -1.90 -0.70
C ASP A 102 -18.01 -1.10 -1.99
N ARG A 103 -17.70 0.20 -1.91
CA ARG A 103 -17.55 1.03 -3.11
C ARG A 103 -16.42 0.53 -4.00
N TYR A 104 -15.24 0.28 -3.45
CA TYR A 104 -14.14 -0.29 -4.22
C TYR A 104 -14.48 -1.67 -4.77
N ALA A 105 -15.11 -2.54 -3.98
CA ALA A 105 -15.45 -3.90 -4.37
C ALA A 105 -16.61 -4.00 -5.38
N SER A 106 -17.60 -3.10 -5.32
CA SER A 106 -18.80 -3.11 -6.18
C SER A 106 -18.62 -2.34 -7.48
N HIS A 107 -17.85 -1.24 -7.47
CA HIS A 107 -17.80 -0.38 -8.65
C HIS A 107 -16.99 -1.03 -9.77
N ALA A 108 -17.63 -1.14 -10.93
CA ALA A 108 -16.91 -1.21 -12.17
C ALA A 108 -16.12 0.09 -12.32
N TYR A 109 -14.82 0.00 -12.62
CA TYR A 109 -14.19 1.09 -13.33
C TYR A 109 -14.91 1.16 -14.68
N SER A 110 -15.97 1.95 -14.83
CA SER A 110 -16.38 2.30 -16.19
C SER A 110 -15.18 3.06 -16.77
N SER A 111 -14.70 2.61 -17.92
CA SER A 111 -13.67 3.31 -18.70
C SER A 111 -14.06 4.77 -18.99
N GLU A 112 -15.33 5.13 -18.83
CA GLU A 112 -15.87 6.48 -18.90
C GLU A 112 -15.44 7.41 -17.75
N ALA A 113 -14.91 6.89 -16.64
CA ALA A 113 -14.37 7.74 -15.57
C ALA A 113 -13.03 8.40 -15.94
N TYR A 114 -12.34 7.89 -16.96
CA TYR A 114 -11.19 8.59 -17.55
C TYR A 114 -11.63 9.73 -18.49
N ASP A 115 -12.80 9.61 -19.12
CA ASP A 115 -13.40 10.64 -20.00
C ASP A 115 -14.23 11.69 -19.22
N LEU A 116 -14.53 11.45 -17.94
CA LEU A 116 -15.22 12.41 -17.07
C LEU A 116 -14.31 13.53 -16.53
N TYR A 117 -13.02 13.50 -16.84
CA TYR A 117 -12.15 14.65 -16.58
C TYR A 117 -12.36 15.82 -17.57
N ASP A 118 -13.12 15.62 -18.65
CA ASP A 118 -13.31 16.60 -19.74
C ASP A 118 -14.76 17.07 -19.92
N LYS A 119 -15.70 16.61 -19.08
CA LYS A 119 -17.08 17.11 -19.09
C LYS A 119 -17.34 18.00 -17.86
N PRO A 120 -17.91 19.21 -18.04
CA PRO A 120 -18.34 20.02 -16.91
C PRO A 120 -19.38 19.24 -16.10
N MET A 121 -18.97 18.86 -14.90
CA MET A 121 -19.77 18.12 -13.93
C MET A 121 -21.02 18.95 -13.61
N ASP A 122 -22.19 18.44 -14.01
CA ASP A 122 -23.48 19.05 -13.67
C ASP A 122 -23.63 19.08 -12.15
N ARG A 123 -23.66 20.29 -11.57
CA ARG A 123 -23.56 20.53 -10.12
C ARG A 123 -24.82 20.12 -9.34
N ARG A 124 -25.83 19.53 -9.98
CA ARG A 124 -27.15 19.30 -9.38
C ARG A 124 -27.50 17.85 -9.04
N THR A 125 -26.69 16.85 -9.41
CA THR A 125 -26.87 15.46 -8.97
C THR A 125 -25.85 15.09 -7.88
N SER A 126 -26.20 15.47 -6.65
CA SER A 126 -25.85 14.81 -5.38
C SER A 126 -24.46 14.16 -5.24
N ILE A 127 -23.47 14.95 -4.81
CA ILE A 127 -22.67 14.83 -3.56
C ILE A 127 -22.08 13.44 -3.17
N GLU A 128 -22.11 12.39 -3.97
CA GLU A 128 -21.34 11.15 -3.68
C GLU A 128 -19.90 11.26 -4.20
N LYS A 129 -19.15 12.19 -3.60
CA LYS A 129 -17.73 12.44 -3.86
C LYS A 129 -16.99 11.09 -3.96
N TYR A 130 -16.26 10.88 -5.06
CA TYR A 130 -15.52 9.65 -5.32
C TYR A 130 -14.49 9.41 -4.21
N VAL A 131 -14.73 8.41 -3.36
CA VAL A 131 -13.82 8.07 -2.25
C VAL A 131 -12.69 7.23 -2.81
N LYS A 132 -11.46 7.76 -2.78
CA LYS A 132 -10.29 7.00 -3.20
C LYS A 132 -9.86 6.05 -2.07
N HIS A 133 -9.45 4.83 -2.40
CA HIS A 133 -9.12 3.83 -1.39
C HIS A 133 -7.95 4.26 -0.49
N HIS A 134 -6.95 4.96 -1.03
CA HIS A 134 -5.81 5.45 -0.24
C HIS A 134 -6.21 6.48 0.82
N GLN A 135 -7.31 7.22 0.64
CA GLN A 135 -7.82 8.13 1.67
C GLN A 135 -8.38 7.34 2.86
N VAL A 136 -9.18 6.30 2.58
CA VAL A 136 -9.69 5.38 3.60
C VAL A 136 -8.52 4.68 4.28
N SER A 137 -7.59 4.13 3.50
CA SER A 137 -6.39 3.46 4.02
C SER A 137 -5.59 4.36 4.96
N ALA A 138 -5.36 5.64 4.59
CA ALA A 138 -4.60 6.56 5.43
C ALA A 138 -5.28 6.83 6.78
N ILE A 139 -6.59 7.08 6.78
CA ILE A 139 -7.35 7.32 8.02
C ILE A 139 -7.34 6.06 8.90
N ILE A 140 -7.66 4.90 8.32
CA ILE A 140 -7.68 3.63 9.04
C ILE A 140 -6.29 3.29 9.57
N ALA A 141 -5.24 3.54 8.79
CA ALA A 141 -3.88 3.33 9.23
C ALA A 141 -3.52 4.21 10.43
N ARG A 142 -3.86 5.52 10.41
CA ARG A 142 -3.62 6.38 11.57
C ARG A 142 -4.37 5.88 12.81
N LYS A 143 -5.67 5.59 12.68
CA LYS A 143 -6.50 5.14 13.81
C LYS A 143 -6.05 3.78 14.36
N THR A 144 -5.56 2.90 13.50
CA THR A 144 -4.99 1.59 13.87
C THR A 144 -3.64 1.76 14.57
N LEU A 145 -2.70 2.44 13.92
CA LEU A 145 -1.32 2.53 14.39
C LEU A 145 -1.20 3.35 15.66
N ARG A 146 -2.02 4.38 15.89
CA ARG A 146 -2.02 5.14 17.16
C ARG A 146 -2.47 4.32 18.38
N LYS A 147 -3.13 3.17 18.17
CA LYS A 147 -3.49 2.22 19.24
C LYS A 147 -2.34 1.27 19.59
N ILE A 148 -1.31 1.23 18.75
CA ILE A 148 -0.20 0.28 18.84
C ILE A 148 1.13 1.00 19.09
N PHE A 149 1.28 2.21 18.55
CA PHE A 149 2.47 3.05 18.55
C PHE A 149 2.10 4.51 18.84
N ASP A 150 3.10 5.38 18.98
CA ASP A 150 2.90 6.83 19.16
C ASP A 150 2.12 7.46 18.00
N ASP A 151 1.23 8.43 18.31
CA ASP A 151 0.45 9.16 17.29
C ASP A 151 1.37 9.85 16.26
N ASP A 152 2.56 10.29 16.68
CA ASP A 152 3.53 10.90 15.78
C ASP A 152 4.05 9.95 14.70
N ILE A 153 4.25 8.67 15.04
CA ILE A 153 4.59 7.63 14.05
C ILE A 153 3.36 7.35 13.19
N ALA A 154 2.20 7.12 13.82
CA ALA A 154 0.95 6.81 13.13
C ALA A 154 0.58 7.88 12.08
N LEU A 155 0.85 9.14 12.39
CA LEU A 155 0.61 10.28 11.50
C LEU A 155 1.59 10.31 10.32
N LYS A 156 2.90 10.13 10.56
CA LYS A 156 3.92 10.03 9.49
C LYS A 156 3.58 8.92 8.50
N THR A 157 3.19 7.75 9.02
CA THR A 157 2.82 6.58 8.21
C THR A 157 1.52 6.79 7.45
N ALA A 158 0.53 7.47 8.05
CA ALA A 158 -0.72 7.79 7.38
C ALA A 158 -0.52 8.76 6.21
N TYR A 159 0.38 9.73 6.33
CA TYR A 159 0.76 10.59 5.20
C TYR A 159 1.44 9.79 4.09
N ALA A 160 2.37 8.90 4.43
CA ALA A 160 3.00 8.03 3.43
C ALA A 160 1.97 7.18 2.65
N ILE A 161 0.98 6.63 3.36
CA ILE A 161 -0.15 5.93 2.74
C ILE A 161 -1.03 6.89 1.95
N LEU A 162 -1.31 8.11 2.41
CA LEU A 162 -2.10 9.03 1.61
C LEU A 162 -1.46 9.30 0.25
N PHE A 163 -0.13 9.38 0.23
CA PHE A 163 0.67 9.73 -0.94
C PHE A 163 1.03 8.54 -1.84
N HIS A 164 0.78 7.27 -1.49
CA HIS A 164 1.28 6.13 -2.30
C HIS A 164 0.73 6.02 -3.72
N HIS A 165 -0.32 6.78 -4.07
CA HIS A 165 -0.79 6.96 -5.45
C HIS A 165 -0.42 8.32 -6.07
N GLU A 166 0.50 9.08 -5.47
CA GLU A 166 0.95 10.38 -5.94
C GLU A 166 1.34 10.35 -7.41
N ALA A 167 2.09 9.37 -7.91
CA ALA A 167 2.49 9.36 -9.32
C ALA A 167 1.32 9.42 -10.33
N ILE A 168 0.14 8.90 -9.96
CA ILE A 168 -1.11 9.01 -10.74
C ILE A 168 -1.73 10.40 -10.56
N ASP A 169 -1.73 10.90 -9.32
CA ASP A 169 -2.31 12.20 -8.97
C ASP A 169 -1.44 13.40 -9.43
N TRP A 170 -0.11 13.27 -9.54
CA TRP A 170 0.82 14.28 -10.05
C TRP A 170 0.64 14.52 -11.55
N LYS A 171 0.30 13.48 -12.34
CA LYS A 171 -0.12 13.68 -13.74
C LYS A 171 -1.39 14.53 -13.83
N SER A 172 -2.29 14.45 -12.83
CA SER A 172 -3.47 15.31 -12.75
C SER A 172 -3.11 16.75 -12.35
N VAL A 173 -2.12 16.93 -11.47
CA VAL A 173 -1.62 18.24 -11.03
C VAL A 173 -0.82 18.95 -12.13
N GLU A 174 0.05 18.23 -12.84
CA GLU A 174 0.82 18.73 -13.99
C GLU A 174 -0.10 19.25 -15.11
N ARG A 175 -1.25 18.58 -15.31
CA ARG A 175 -2.27 19.00 -16.28
C ARG A 175 -3.14 20.17 -15.81
N SER A 176 -3.17 20.47 -14.51
CA SER A 176 -3.90 21.63 -13.98
C SER A 176 -2.98 22.84 -13.95
N VAL A 177 -2.93 23.56 -15.06
CA VAL A 177 -2.11 24.76 -15.33
C VAL A 177 -2.35 25.92 -14.33
N LEU A 178 -3.31 25.80 -13.41
CA LEU A 178 -3.69 26.82 -12.43
C LEU A 178 -3.77 26.27 -10.99
N LEU A 179 -2.75 26.58 -10.18
CA LEU A 179 -2.84 27.00 -8.77
C LEU A 179 -3.65 26.14 -7.76
N SER A 180 -3.32 24.85 -7.59
CA SER A 180 -3.49 24.21 -6.28
C SER A 180 -2.50 23.06 -6.08
N SER A 181 -1.83 22.99 -4.92
CA SER A 181 -0.98 21.84 -4.61
C SER A 181 -1.86 20.61 -4.37
N TYR A 182 -1.41 19.41 -4.76
CA TYR A 182 -2.10 18.14 -4.46
C TYR A 182 -2.54 18.07 -2.99
N LEU A 183 -1.65 18.50 -2.10
CA LEU A 183 -1.90 18.61 -0.67
C LEU A 183 -3.15 19.45 -0.40
N GLN A 184 -3.29 20.65 -0.96
CA GLN A 184 -4.48 21.48 -0.75
C GLN A 184 -5.80 20.80 -1.17
N VAL A 185 -5.80 19.98 -2.23
CA VAL A 185 -7.00 19.28 -2.70
C VAL A 185 -7.29 18.03 -1.87
N ALA A 186 -6.30 17.14 -1.72
CA ALA A 186 -6.44 15.88 -1.00
C ALA A 186 -6.75 16.10 0.50
N LEU A 187 -6.17 17.16 1.07
CA LEU A 187 -6.24 17.53 2.47
C LEU A 187 -7.19 18.70 2.75
N SER A 188 -8.00 19.10 1.76
CA SER A 188 -8.98 20.16 1.92
C SER A 188 -9.96 19.86 3.07
N PRO A 189 -10.40 20.85 3.87
CA PRO A 189 -11.52 20.69 4.81
C PRO A 189 -12.83 20.19 4.18
N LEU A 190 -12.96 20.35 2.86
CA LEU A 190 -14.08 19.84 2.06
C LEU A 190 -13.88 18.38 1.62
N SER A 191 -12.70 17.80 1.86
CA SER A 191 -12.36 16.41 1.57
C SER A 191 -12.95 15.53 2.66
N GLN A 192 -14.08 14.90 2.35
CA GLN A 192 -14.83 14.04 3.23
C GLN A 192 -14.88 12.63 2.64
N VAL A 193 -14.81 11.64 3.52
CA VAL A 193 -14.83 10.22 3.19
C VAL A 193 -15.94 9.57 4.01
N SER A 194 -16.84 8.87 3.34
CA SER A 194 -17.80 7.95 3.96
C SER A 194 -17.81 6.67 3.14
N TYR A 195 -17.87 5.52 3.80
CA TYR A 195 -17.82 4.22 3.16
C TYR A 195 -18.63 3.20 3.95
N THR A 196 -18.98 2.11 3.28
CA THR A 196 -19.49 0.88 3.92
C THR A 196 -18.51 -0.26 3.66
N ALA A 197 -18.54 -1.28 4.50
CA ALA A 197 -17.75 -2.50 4.29
C ALA A 197 -18.53 -3.73 4.76
N THR A 198 -18.82 -4.64 3.83
CA THR A 198 -19.52 -5.89 4.12
C THR A 198 -18.75 -6.75 5.14
N SER A 199 -19.42 -7.14 6.23
CA SER A 199 -18.82 -7.95 7.32
C SER A 199 -18.20 -9.26 6.83
N ASP A 200 -18.87 -9.98 5.92
CA ASP A 200 -18.35 -11.24 5.36
C ASP A 200 -17.03 -11.05 4.60
N ARG A 201 -16.88 -9.92 3.90
CA ARG A 201 -15.63 -9.58 3.20
C ARG A 201 -14.51 -9.37 4.20
N LEU A 202 -14.78 -8.59 5.25
CA LEU A 202 -13.79 -8.28 6.30
C LEU A 202 -13.36 -9.56 7.02
N PHE A 203 -14.32 -10.41 7.43
CA PHE A 203 -14.06 -11.69 8.07
C PHE A 203 -13.25 -12.64 7.18
N LEU A 204 -13.64 -12.77 5.89
CA LEU A 204 -12.92 -13.62 4.96
C LEU A 204 -11.49 -13.12 4.72
N PHE A 205 -11.32 -11.81 4.59
CA PHE A 205 -10.02 -11.17 4.42
C PHE A 205 -9.12 -11.42 5.64
N GLU A 206 -9.60 -11.13 6.84
CA GLU A 206 -8.89 -11.34 8.11
C GLU A 206 -8.46 -12.81 8.26
N ARG A 207 -9.41 -13.74 8.18
CA ARG A 207 -9.16 -15.17 8.34
C ARG A 207 -8.12 -15.70 7.37
N ASN A 208 -8.22 -15.31 6.09
CA ASN A 208 -7.33 -15.81 5.06
C ASN A 208 -5.94 -15.17 5.15
N LEU A 209 -5.86 -13.87 5.46
CA LEU A 209 -4.59 -13.17 5.60
C LEU A 209 -3.81 -13.67 6.84
N CYS A 210 -4.48 -13.91 7.97
CA CYS A 210 -3.86 -14.54 9.15
C CYS A 210 -3.19 -15.87 8.84
N LYS A 211 -3.84 -16.73 8.03
CA LYS A 211 -3.25 -18.01 7.62
C LYS A 211 -2.01 -17.83 6.74
N ILE A 212 -2.03 -16.86 5.82
CA ILE A 212 -0.86 -16.60 4.97
C ILE A 212 0.27 -15.94 5.78
N PHE A 213 -0.04 -15.09 6.75
CA PHE A 213 0.97 -14.59 7.70
C PHE A 213 1.67 -15.73 8.43
N ASP A 214 0.95 -16.78 8.81
CA ASP A 214 1.57 -17.97 9.40
C ASP A 214 2.44 -18.72 8.39
N GLN A 215 2.00 -18.87 7.13
CA GLN A 215 2.80 -19.50 6.07
C GLN A 215 4.11 -18.75 5.80
N ILE A 216 4.08 -17.42 5.64
CA ILE A 216 5.31 -16.64 5.39
C ILE A 216 6.24 -16.62 6.61
N ARG A 217 5.69 -16.75 7.83
CA ARG A 217 6.46 -16.95 9.06
C ARG A 217 7.16 -18.31 9.07
N GLN A 218 6.45 -19.39 8.74
CA GLN A 218 7.02 -20.75 8.66
C GLN A 218 8.15 -20.85 7.62
N LYS A 219 8.09 -20.04 6.56
CA LYS A 219 9.16 -19.89 5.55
C LYS A 219 10.29 -18.94 5.97
N ASN A 220 10.29 -18.44 7.21
CA ASN A 220 11.26 -17.48 7.74
C ASN A 220 11.38 -16.18 6.94
N ILE A 221 10.34 -15.78 6.20
CA ILE A 221 10.30 -14.50 5.48
C ILE A 221 10.08 -13.36 6.47
N ILE A 222 9.31 -13.62 7.53
CA ILE A 222 9.10 -12.70 8.65
C ILE A 222 9.43 -13.40 9.98
N THR A 223 9.81 -12.62 10.98
CA THR A 223 10.07 -13.15 12.33
C THR A 223 8.78 -13.41 13.11
N GLN A 224 8.88 -14.14 14.22
CA GLN A 224 7.75 -14.34 15.15
C GLN A 224 7.20 -13.01 15.70
N SER A 225 8.07 -12.04 16.02
CA SER A 225 7.65 -10.72 16.51
C SER A 225 6.90 -9.93 15.43
N GLN A 226 7.38 -9.97 14.19
CA GLN A 226 6.72 -9.34 13.03
C GLN A 226 5.35 -9.97 12.78
N TYR A 227 5.24 -11.30 12.83
CA TYR A 227 3.98 -12.02 12.71
C TYR A 227 2.96 -11.56 13.77
N SER A 228 3.35 -11.57 15.05
CA SER A 228 2.46 -11.19 16.14
C SER A 228 1.98 -9.73 16.00
N LEU A 229 2.87 -8.84 15.56
CA LEU A 229 2.51 -7.44 15.32
C LEU A 229 1.60 -7.27 14.11
N LEU A 230 1.85 -7.96 12.99
CA LEU A 230 0.99 -7.92 11.81
C LEU A 230 -0.42 -8.43 12.10
N VAL A 231 -0.56 -9.52 12.87
CA VAL A 231 -1.88 -10.03 13.32
C VAL A 231 -2.59 -9.00 14.20
N LYS A 232 -1.88 -8.41 15.17
CA LYS A 232 -2.45 -7.33 16.01
C LYS A 232 -2.91 -6.14 15.17
N THR A 233 -2.08 -5.69 14.22
CA THR A 233 -2.40 -4.59 13.31
C THR A 233 -3.61 -4.92 12.44
N LEU A 234 -3.70 -6.14 11.90
CA LEU A 234 -4.84 -6.59 11.11
C LEU A 234 -6.14 -6.55 11.92
N ASN A 235 -6.16 -7.15 13.11
CA ASN A 235 -7.35 -7.15 13.97
C ASN A 235 -7.77 -5.73 14.33
N CYS A 236 -6.83 -4.83 14.65
CA CYS A 236 -7.14 -3.43 14.92
C CYS A 236 -7.69 -2.72 13.68
N ALA A 237 -7.13 -2.96 12.50
CA ALA A 237 -7.59 -2.34 11.24
C ALA A 237 -9.01 -2.78 10.85
N ILE A 238 -9.34 -4.05 11.02
CA ILE A 238 -10.70 -4.57 10.79
C ILE A 238 -11.69 -3.91 11.74
N HIS A 239 -11.36 -3.79 13.03
CA HIS A 239 -12.21 -3.06 13.97
C HIS A 239 -12.36 -1.58 13.61
N GLU A 240 -11.29 -0.90 13.17
CA GLU A 240 -11.38 0.50 12.73
C GLU A 240 -12.25 0.64 11.47
N LEU A 241 -12.18 -0.29 10.51
CA LEU A 241 -13.07 -0.29 9.35
C LEU A 241 -14.53 -0.46 9.77
N ILE A 242 -14.82 -1.38 10.69
CA ILE A 242 -16.19 -1.63 11.18
C ILE A 242 -16.72 -0.42 11.96
N ASN A 243 -15.92 0.16 12.85
CA ASN A 243 -16.36 1.24 13.74
C ASN A 243 -16.55 2.59 13.03
N ASN A 244 -15.87 2.80 11.89
CA ASN A 244 -15.91 4.06 11.16
C ASN A 244 -16.68 3.95 9.83
N GLN A 245 -17.27 2.80 9.51
CA GLN A 245 -18.20 2.72 8.38
C GLN A 245 -19.43 3.61 8.64
N VAL A 246 -20.05 4.12 7.58
CA VAL A 246 -21.17 5.09 7.56
C VAL A 246 -20.92 6.43 8.26
N VAL A 247 -19.75 6.64 8.87
CA VAL A 247 -19.36 7.92 9.47
C VAL A 247 -18.72 8.82 8.41
N THR A 248 -19.10 10.10 8.40
CA THR A 248 -18.41 11.12 7.59
C THR A 248 -17.08 11.51 8.24
N LEU A 249 -15.99 11.01 7.68
CA LEU A 249 -14.63 11.27 8.12
C LEU A 249 -14.05 12.46 7.35
N ARG A 250 -13.53 13.44 8.07
CA ARG A 250 -12.95 14.66 7.51
C ARG A 250 -11.43 14.54 7.42
N MET A 251 -10.87 14.59 6.22
CA MET A 251 -9.43 14.37 6.00
C MET A 251 -8.56 15.35 6.79
N ASP A 252 -8.96 16.63 6.85
CA ASP A 252 -8.23 17.67 7.57
C ASP A 252 -8.10 17.39 9.07
N ARG A 253 -9.16 16.86 9.68
CA ARG A 253 -9.21 16.47 11.10
C ARG A 253 -8.52 15.15 11.34
N GLU A 254 -8.89 14.13 10.56
CA GLU A 254 -8.42 12.76 10.73
C GLU A 254 -6.93 12.61 10.42
N LEU A 255 -6.34 13.50 9.62
CA LEU A 255 -4.91 13.49 9.31
C LEU A 255 -4.17 14.74 9.80
N ASN A 256 -4.76 15.55 10.69
CA ASN A 256 -4.12 16.73 11.29
C ASN A 256 -3.28 17.54 10.29
N VAL A 257 -3.95 18.08 9.28
CA VAL A 257 -3.32 18.58 8.05
C VAL A 257 -2.30 19.68 8.25
N GLU A 258 -2.41 20.48 9.30
CA GLU A 258 -1.43 21.53 9.56
C GLU A 258 -0.02 20.96 9.84
N ARG A 259 0.07 19.76 10.45
CA ARG A 259 1.35 19.11 10.75
C ARG A 259 2.05 18.59 9.49
N VAL A 260 1.34 18.41 8.38
CA VAL A 260 1.94 17.94 7.11
C VAL A 260 2.99 18.93 6.60
N LYS A 261 2.89 20.21 6.95
CA LYS A 261 3.83 21.26 6.51
C LYS A 261 5.13 21.24 7.32
N GLU A 262 5.14 20.59 8.48
CA GLU A 262 6.32 20.54 9.33
C GLU A 262 7.34 19.51 8.77
N PRO A 263 8.63 19.85 8.64
CA PRO A 263 9.66 18.95 8.11
C PRO A 263 9.72 17.58 8.82
N LYS A 264 9.49 17.55 10.13
CA LYS A 264 9.43 16.31 10.93
C LYS A 264 8.24 15.39 10.55
N TYR A 265 7.17 15.99 10.03
CA TYR A 265 6.04 15.47 9.25
C TYR A 265 6.42 14.81 7.94
N ILE A 266 6.72 15.70 7.01
CA ILE A 266 6.72 15.40 5.58
C ILE A 266 7.94 14.61 5.14
N ILE A 267 9.11 14.83 5.73
CA ILE A 267 10.35 14.15 5.29
C ILE A 267 10.25 12.64 5.55
N PRO A 268 9.90 12.15 6.75
CA PRO A 268 9.69 10.73 6.97
C PRO A 268 8.55 10.16 6.12
N ALA A 269 7.47 10.92 5.93
CA ALA A 269 6.33 10.50 5.12
C ALA A 269 6.72 10.29 3.65
N LEU A 270 7.47 11.22 3.04
CA LEU A 270 7.92 11.12 1.65
C LEU A 270 8.95 9.99 1.45
N ALA A 271 9.86 9.81 2.41
CA ALA A 271 10.82 8.71 2.38
C ALA A 271 10.11 7.35 2.42
N LEU A 272 9.13 7.19 3.33
CA LEU A 272 8.34 5.98 3.44
C LEU A 272 7.37 5.80 2.26
N TYR A 273 6.80 6.88 1.74
CA TYR A 273 5.98 6.86 0.52
C TYR A 273 6.76 6.22 -0.63
N ARG A 274 7.97 6.69 -0.91
CA ARG A 274 8.82 6.15 -1.99
C ARG A 274 9.09 4.66 -1.80
N PHE A 275 9.26 4.24 -0.56
CA PHE A 275 9.48 2.84 -0.20
C PHE A 275 8.22 1.96 -0.40
N ILE A 276 7.05 2.44 0.05
CA ILE A 276 5.76 1.78 -0.20
C ILE A 276 5.53 1.69 -1.72
N TYR A 277 5.73 2.79 -2.44
CA TYR A 277 5.56 2.85 -3.88
C TYR A 277 6.45 1.84 -4.62
N LEU A 278 7.72 1.70 -4.23
CA LEU A 278 8.62 0.70 -4.79
C LEU A 278 8.09 -0.73 -4.59
N THR A 279 7.73 -1.06 -3.36
CA THR A 279 7.34 -2.43 -2.98
C THR A 279 5.95 -2.80 -3.50
N ASP A 280 5.02 -1.85 -3.53
CA ASP A 280 3.70 -1.98 -4.16
C ASP A 280 3.81 -2.22 -5.67
N ASN A 281 4.61 -1.42 -6.40
CA ASN A 281 4.78 -1.61 -7.85
C ASN A 281 5.46 -2.95 -8.19
N ARG A 282 6.42 -3.38 -7.37
CA ARG A 282 7.05 -4.70 -7.52
C ARG A 282 6.06 -5.83 -7.28
N ALA A 283 5.21 -5.74 -6.26
CA ALA A 283 4.12 -6.68 -6.05
C ALA A 283 3.14 -6.67 -7.24
N ALA A 284 2.75 -5.48 -7.71
CA ALA A 284 1.84 -5.30 -8.84
C ALA A 284 2.40 -5.82 -10.17
N SER A 285 3.72 -5.95 -10.34
CA SER A 285 4.30 -6.59 -11.54
C SER A 285 3.84 -8.04 -11.71
N ALA A 286 3.43 -8.71 -10.64
CA ALA A 286 2.88 -10.07 -10.68
C ALA A 286 1.58 -10.18 -11.49
N ARG A 287 0.93 -9.05 -11.83
CA ARG A 287 -0.27 -8.99 -12.67
C ARG A 287 -0.02 -9.39 -14.13
N SER A 288 1.22 -9.29 -14.58
CA SER A 288 1.66 -9.72 -15.92
C SER A 288 2.86 -10.65 -15.80
N LYS A 289 4.06 -10.10 -15.68
CA LYS A 289 5.30 -10.84 -15.46
C LYS A 289 6.03 -10.27 -14.26
N TYR A 290 6.26 -11.11 -13.27
CA TYR A 290 6.82 -10.68 -12.00
C TYR A 290 8.27 -10.19 -12.19
N TRP A 291 8.55 -9.00 -11.66
CA TRP A 291 9.81 -8.29 -11.87
C TRP A 291 11.02 -9.12 -11.41
N PHE A 292 10.88 -9.88 -10.32
CA PHE A 292 11.96 -10.66 -9.75
C PHE A 292 12.42 -11.77 -10.72
N GLU A 293 11.47 -12.41 -11.42
CA GLU A 293 11.77 -13.41 -12.45
C GLU A 293 12.48 -12.78 -13.66
N LEU A 294 12.23 -11.50 -13.93
CA LEU A 294 12.87 -10.75 -15.03
C LEU A 294 14.32 -10.41 -14.71
N VAL A 295 14.59 -9.92 -13.50
CA VAL A 295 15.95 -9.51 -13.11
C VAL A 295 16.91 -10.68 -12.91
N GLN A 296 16.39 -11.88 -12.62
CA GLN A 296 17.19 -13.11 -12.57
C GLN A 296 17.74 -13.52 -13.96
N GLN A 297 17.18 -12.98 -15.05
CA GLN A 297 17.63 -13.27 -16.41
C GLN A 297 18.79 -12.35 -16.84
N ILE A 298 19.13 -11.35 -16.03
CA ILE A 298 20.16 -10.36 -16.33
C ILE A 298 21.51 -10.92 -15.90
N ASN A 299 22.49 -10.80 -16.79
CA ASN A 299 23.87 -11.12 -16.48
C ASN A 299 24.54 -9.91 -15.81
N TRP A 300 24.65 -9.95 -14.48
CA TRP A 300 25.26 -8.90 -13.66
C TRP A 300 26.80 -8.87 -13.74
N SER A 301 27.43 -9.92 -14.30
CA SER A 301 28.90 -9.99 -14.42
C SER A 301 29.49 -9.17 -15.58
N LYS A 302 28.65 -8.67 -16.50
CA LYS A 302 29.08 -7.90 -17.68
C LYS A 302 28.50 -6.49 -17.64
N SER A 303 29.19 -5.58 -16.93
CA SER A 303 28.75 -4.19 -16.71
C SER A 303 28.26 -3.48 -17.97
N ASP A 304 28.93 -3.72 -19.10
CA ASP A 304 28.70 -3.00 -20.35
C ASP A 304 27.40 -3.43 -21.05
N GLU A 305 26.95 -4.67 -20.80
CA GLU A 305 25.71 -5.23 -21.35
C GLU A 305 24.54 -5.14 -20.36
N THR A 306 24.81 -5.02 -19.05
CA THR A 306 23.79 -5.02 -17.99
C THR A 306 22.74 -3.92 -18.20
N ALA A 307 23.15 -2.70 -18.56
CA ALA A 307 22.22 -1.60 -18.80
C ALA A 307 21.25 -1.88 -19.97
N GLN A 308 21.76 -2.49 -21.04
CA GLN A 308 20.95 -2.88 -22.21
C GLN A 308 20.00 -4.03 -21.88
N GLN A 309 20.45 -5.02 -21.11
CA GLN A 309 19.63 -6.14 -20.65
C GLN A 309 18.52 -5.66 -19.70
N ILE A 310 18.84 -4.76 -18.78
CA ILE A 310 17.87 -4.08 -17.92
C ILE A 310 16.80 -3.38 -18.76
N GLN A 311 17.22 -2.55 -19.73
CA GLN A 311 16.29 -1.81 -20.59
C GLN A 311 15.37 -2.76 -21.37
N LYS A 312 15.91 -3.88 -21.87
CA LYS A 312 15.14 -4.90 -22.61
C LYS A 312 14.15 -5.65 -21.73
N CYS A 313 14.52 -5.98 -20.49
CA CYS A 313 13.71 -6.80 -19.60
C CYS A 313 12.69 -6.01 -18.76
N LEU A 314 12.93 -4.72 -18.49
CA LEU A 314 12.15 -3.92 -17.54
C LEU A 314 11.58 -2.63 -18.16
N THR A 315 11.24 -2.66 -19.46
CA THR A 315 10.71 -1.53 -20.25
C THR A 315 9.58 -0.72 -19.60
N HIS A 316 8.84 -1.29 -18.63
CA HIS A 316 7.76 -0.64 -17.89
C HIS A 316 7.97 -0.60 -16.36
N TYR A 317 9.10 -1.09 -15.84
CA TYR A 317 9.35 -1.30 -14.40
C TYR A 317 10.57 -0.53 -13.86
N TYR A 318 10.89 0.65 -14.41
CA TYR A 318 12.07 1.43 -14.03
C TYR A 318 12.19 1.74 -12.53
N ILE A 319 11.06 1.87 -11.81
CA ILE A 319 11.04 2.04 -10.35
C ILE A 319 11.65 0.82 -9.64
N GLY A 320 11.45 -0.37 -10.20
CA GLY A 320 11.92 -1.65 -9.69
C GLY A 320 13.44 -1.83 -9.69
N LEU A 321 14.23 -0.88 -10.15
CA LEU A 321 15.70 -0.93 -10.13
C LEU A 321 16.33 -0.06 -9.05
N SER A 322 15.53 0.71 -8.31
CA SER A 322 16.05 1.63 -7.29
C SER A 322 16.71 0.93 -6.10
N ALA A 323 16.56 -0.39 -5.95
CA ALA A 323 17.28 -1.21 -4.97
C ALA A 323 17.28 -2.71 -5.34
N ILE A 324 18.37 -3.26 -5.88
CA ILE A 324 18.45 -4.69 -6.22
C ILE A 324 18.63 -5.53 -4.94
N PRO A 325 17.86 -6.62 -4.73
CA PRO A 325 18.01 -7.51 -3.59
C PRO A 325 19.42 -8.12 -3.48
N GLU A 326 19.84 -8.44 -2.24
CA GLU A 326 21.10 -9.13 -1.96
C GLU A 326 21.19 -10.47 -2.73
N GLY A 327 22.37 -10.78 -3.27
CA GLY A 327 22.64 -12.02 -3.99
C GLY A 327 22.23 -12.03 -5.46
N LEU A 328 21.66 -10.94 -5.99
CA LEU A 328 21.45 -10.75 -7.43
C LEU A 328 22.49 -9.84 -8.08
N SER A 329 23.17 -8.98 -7.31
CA SER A 329 24.21 -8.05 -7.78
C SER A 329 25.60 -8.65 -7.76
#